data_AF-T1A003-F1
#
_entry.id   AF-T1A003-F1
#
_cell.length_a   1.000
_cell.length_b   1.000
_cell.length_c   1.000
_cell.angle_alpha   90.00
_cell.angle_beta   90.00
_cell.angle_gamma   90.00
#
_symmetry.space_group_name_H-M   'P 1'
#
loop_
_entity.id
_entity.type
_entity.pdbx_description
1 polymer ?
#
loop_
_entity_poly.entity_id
_entity_poly.type
_entity_poly.pdbx_seq_one_letter_code
_entity_poly.pdbx_strand_id
1 'polypeptide(L)'
;NWRALRLYRELFNIRRAVLPRVLSLTQIARLAEHDVVPLEVFGFGSLCIMVEGRCLLSSYACGRSPNNYGACSPAESVEWIPTPQGLETRVAGILIDRFTAAESAGYPTLCKGRFRVANQIRHVFEEPTSLNTLDLLPNLAAIGIQAIKLEGRQRSPAYVTQVVRTWRAALDAYQSDPQRFAPEGAWKRALSELSEGQQTTLGAYARVWR
;
A
#
# COMPACT_ATOMS: atom_id res chain seq x y z
N ASN A 1 -14.31 -12.59 -7.31
CA ASN A 1 -15.72 -13.01 -7.49
C ASN A 1 -16.48 -11.93 -8.28
N TRP A 2 -16.65 -12.10 -9.60
CA TRP A 2 -17.35 -11.12 -10.45
C TRP A 2 -18.87 -11.06 -10.19
N ARG A 3 -19.46 -12.13 -9.64
CA ARG A 3 -20.90 -12.17 -9.31
C ARG A 3 -21.25 -11.16 -8.24
N ALA A 4 -20.35 -10.91 -7.29
CA ALA A 4 -20.51 -9.84 -6.32
C ALA A 4 -20.59 -8.46 -7.00
N LEU A 5 -19.71 -8.18 -7.97
CA LEU A 5 -19.77 -6.93 -8.76
C LEU A 5 -21.11 -6.80 -9.48
N ARG A 6 -21.63 -7.89 -10.06
CA ARG A 6 -22.92 -7.89 -10.75
C ARG A 6 -24.06 -7.58 -9.79
N LEU A 7 -24.08 -8.25 -8.63
CA LEU A 7 -25.06 -7.99 -7.57
C LEU A 7 -25.04 -6.52 -7.15
N TYR A 8 -23.86 -5.94 -6.89
CA TYR A 8 -23.77 -4.54 -6.51
C TYR A 8 -24.21 -3.57 -7.62
N ARG A 9 -23.93 -3.91 -8.88
CA ARG A 9 -24.40 -3.13 -10.04
C ARG A 9 -25.92 -3.17 -10.16
N GLU A 10 -26.52 -4.34 -10.04
CA GLU A 10 -27.96 -4.53 -10.20
C GLU A 10 -28.75 -3.91 -9.04
N LEU A 11 -28.29 -4.06 -7.80
CA LEU A 11 -29.00 -3.58 -6.61
C LEU A 11 -28.72 -2.12 -6.27
N PHE A 12 -27.51 -1.63 -6.55
CA PHE A 12 -27.07 -0.30 -6.09
C PHE A 12 -26.53 0.60 -7.22
N ASN A 13 -26.56 0.13 -8.48
CA ASN A 13 -26.12 0.89 -9.65
C ASN A 13 -24.69 1.46 -9.52
N ILE A 14 -23.77 0.69 -8.92
CA ILE A 14 -22.37 1.09 -8.83
C ILE A 14 -21.79 1.31 -10.23
N ARG A 15 -20.96 2.35 -10.38
CA ARG A 15 -20.39 2.74 -11.69
C ARG A 15 -18.93 2.32 -11.88
N ARG A 16 -18.25 2.01 -10.79
CA ARG A 16 -16.85 1.56 -10.77
C ARG A 16 -16.60 0.80 -9.47
N ALA A 17 -15.70 -0.17 -9.50
CA ALA A 17 -15.26 -0.89 -8.31
C ALA A 17 -13.77 -0.68 -8.07
N VAL A 18 -13.41 -0.27 -6.84
CA VAL A 18 -12.02 -0.23 -6.39
C VAL A 18 -11.65 -1.62 -5.86
N LEU A 19 -10.68 -2.26 -6.50
CA LEU A 19 -10.24 -3.59 -6.10
C LEU A 19 -9.35 -3.52 -4.85
N PRO A 20 -9.46 -4.50 -3.93
CA PRO A 20 -8.56 -4.59 -2.78
C PRO A 20 -7.15 -5.00 -3.24
N ARG A 21 -6.14 -4.55 -2.51
CA ARG A 21 -4.70 -4.80 -2.75
C ARG A 21 -4.23 -6.24 -2.46
N VAL A 22 -5.17 -7.19 -2.38
CA VAL A 22 -4.92 -8.63 -2.10
C VAL A 22 -4.88 -9.48 -3.36
N LEU A 23 -5.33 -8.91 -4.48
CA LEU A 23 -5.48 -9.65 -5.72
C LEU A 23 -4.19 -9.60 -6.55
N SER A 24 -3.82 -10.73 -7.12
CA SER A 24 -2.74 -10.78 -8.11
C SER A 24 -3.17 -10.22 -9.46
N LEU A 25 -2.23 -9.87 -10.33
CA LEU A 25 -2.54 -9.41 -11.69
C LEU A 25 -3.42 -10.41 -12.45
N THR A 26 -3.16 -11.71 -12.31
CA THR A 26 -3.97 -12.76 -12.95
C THR A 26 -5.40 -12.79 -12.43
N GLN A 27 -5.60 -12.60 -11.13
CA GLN A 27 -6.96 -12.53 -10.54
C GLN A 27 -7.70 -11.27 -10.99
N ILE A 28 -6.99 -10.15 -11.11
CA ILE A 28 -7.53 -8.89 -11.63
C ILE A 28 -7.92 -9.06 -13.10
N ALA A 29 -7.06 -9.67 -13.93
CA ALA A 29 -7.36 -9.95 -15.34
C ALA A 29 -8.63 -10.79 -15.50
N ARG A 30 -8.74 -11.90 -14.75
CA ARG A 30 -9.95 -12.76 -14.74
C ARG A 30 -11.21 -12.01 -14.30
N LEU A 31 -11.09 -11.03 -13.40
CA LEU A 31 -12.23 -10.19 -13.02
C LEU A 31 -12.62 -9.23 -14.13
N ALA A 32 -11.63 -8.63 -14.81
CA ALA A 32 -11.82 -7.69 -15.90
C ALA A 32 -12.46 -8.35 -17.14
N GLU A 33 -12.14 -9.61 -17.43
CA GLU A 33 -12.73 -10.39 -18.53
C GLU A 33 -14.28 -10.43 -18.52
N HIS A 34 -14.90 -10.29 -17.35
CA HIS A 34 -16.36 -10.31 -17.22
C HIS A 34 -17.03 -8.96 -17.51
N ASP A 35 -16.25 -7.88 -17.63
CA ASP A 35 -16.69 -6.51 -17.97
C ASP A 35 -18.01 -6.08 -17.28
N VAL A 36 -18.10 -6.32 -15.97
CA VAL A 36 -19.32 -6.02 -15.21
C VAL A 36 -19.45 -4.53 -14.96
N VAL A 37 -18.36 -3.91 -14.49
CA VAL A 37 -18.18 -2.48 -14.25
C VAL A 37 -16.70 -2.14 -14.45
N PRO A 38 -16.36 -0.88 -14.80
CA PRO A 38 -15.00 -0.38 -14.74
C PRO A 38 -14.30 -0.72 -13.42
N LEU A 39 -13.02 -1.08 -13.52
CA LEU A 39 -12.19 -1.43 -12.37
C LEU A 39 -11.15 -0.35 -12.10
N GLU A 40 -10.94 -0.05 -10.82
CA GLU A 40 -9.92 0.83 -10.28
C GLU A 40 -9.00 0.02 -9.38
N VAL A 41 -7.68 0.22 -9.50
CA VAL A 41 -6.67 -0.51 -8.70
C VAL A 41 -5.73 0.46 -8.02
N PHE A 42 -5.13 0.06 -6.90
CA PHE A 42 -4.15 0.92 -6.23
C PHE A 42 -2.82 0.91 -6.96
N GLY A 43 -2.24 2.10 -7.18
CA GLY A 43 -0.94 2.27 -7.84
C GLY A 43 0.20 2.69 -6.93
N PHE A 44 -0.06 3.51 -5.91
CA PHE A 44 1.00 3.98 -5.02
C PHE A 44 0.55 4.29 -3.59
N GLY A 45 1.46 4.09 -2.64
CA GLY A 45 1.41 4.57 -1.26
C GLY A 45 1.48 3.45 -0.22
N SER A 46 1.43 3.82 1.07
CA SER A 46 1.62 2.88 2.18
C SER A 46 0.66 1.69 2.10
N LEU A 47 1.23 0.48 2.21
CA LEU A 47 0.44 -0.73 2.30
C LEU A 47 -0.10 -0.89 3.72
N CYS A 48 -1.40 -1.16 3.78
CA CYS A 48 -1.99 -1.80 4.95
C CYS A 48 -1.88 -3.30 4.72
N ILE A 49 -1.47 -4.04 5.74
CA ILE A 49 -1.65 -5.49 5.85
C ILE A 49 -2.95 -5.97 5.21
N MET A 50 -2.80 -6.92 4.30
CA MET A 50 -3.86 -7.53 3.50
C MET A 50 -4.67 -8.61 4.26
N VAL A 51 -4.97 -8.41 5.55
CA VAL A 51 -5.75 -9.35 6.38
C VAL A 51 -6.69 -8.59 7.30
N GLU A 52 -7.96 -9.01 7.30
CA GLU A 52 -9.02 -8.41 8.12
C GLU A 52 -8.70 -8.46 9.62
N GLY A 53 -9.24 -7.49 10.37
CA GLY A 53 -9.23 -7.51 11.82
C GLY A 53 -7.92 -7.09 12.49
N ARG A 54 -6.80 -6.93 11.79
CA ARG A 54 -5.53 -6.53 12.44
C ARG A 54 -5.44 -5.04 12.81
N CYS A 55 -6.29 -4.17 12.25
CA CYS A 55 -6.50 -2.84 12.81
C CYS A 55 -7.07 -2.91 14.25
N LEU A 56 -7.63 -4.05 14.65
CA LEU A 56 -8.00 -4.33 16.03
C LEU A 56 -6.78 -4.42 16.95
N LEU A 57 -5.58 -4.75 16.44
CA LEU A 57 -4.36 -4.72 17.25
C LEU A 57 -4.09 -3.30 17.74
N SER A 58 -4.26 -2.32 16.85
CA SER A 58 -4.18 -0.90 17.20
C SER A 58 -5.30 -0.49 18.15
N SER A 59 -6.53 -0.93 17.91
CA SER A 59 -7.64 -0.68 18.84
C SER A 59 -7.39 -1.25 20.23
N TYR A 60 -6.82 -2.46 20.29
CA TYR A 60 -6.50 -3.17 21.52
C TYR A 60 -5.35 -2.48 22.27
N ALA A 61 -4.25 -2.18 21.58
CA ALA A 61 -3.08 -1.58 22.19
C ALA A 61 -3.31 -0.11 22.60
N CYS A 62 -3.91 0.69 21.71
CA CYS A 62 -4.05 2.13 21.92
C CYS A 62 -5.40 2.52 22.54
N GLY A 63 -6.34 1.58 22.71
CA GLY A 63 -7.71 1.86 23.15
C GLY A 63 -8.55 2.69 22.15
N ARG A 64 -8.05 2.92 20.93
CA ARG A 64 -8.67 3.78 19.91
C ARG A 64 -8.76 3.07 18.57
N SER A 65 -9.96 3.04 18.00
CA SER A 65 -10.20 2.43 16.69
C SER A 65 -9.60 3.25 15.56
N PRO A 66 -8.68 2.71 14.73
CA PRO A 66 -8.16 3.41 13.56
C PRO A 66 -9.27 3.83 12.57
N ASN A 67 -10.40 3.14 12.57
CA ASN A 67 -11.53 3.46 11.69
C ASN A 67 -12.21 4.78 12.10
N ASN A 68 -12.26 5.08 13.39
CA ASN A 68 -12.95 6.27 13.91
C ASN A 68 -11.98 7.44 14.14
N TYR A 69 -10.74 7.14 14.55
CA TYR A 69 -9.71 8.14 14.88
C TYR A 69 -8.74 8.41 13.73
N GLY A 70 -8.79 7.58 12.69
CA GLY A 70 -8.11 7.80 11.43
C GLY A 70 -6.61 7.52 11.38
N ALA A 71 -6.00 7.03 12.46
CA ALA A 71 -4.59 6.65 12.50
C ALA A 71 -4.41 5.22 13.05
N CYS A 72 -3.54 4.43 12.43
CA CYS A 72 -3.21 3.08 12.91
C CYS A 72 -2.41 3.11 14.21
N SER A 73 -1.57 4.11 14.39
CA SER A 73 -0.94 4.42 15.67
C SER A 73 -1.15 5.90 15.92
N PRO A 74 -1.91 6.30 16.94
CA PRO A 74 -2.00 7.70 17.33
C PRO A 74 -0.61 8.20 17.76
N ALA A 75 -0.23 9.42 17.36
CA ALA A 75 1.10 9.96 17.67
C ALA A 75 1.38 10.03 19.18
N GLU A 76 0.36 10.31 20.00
CA GLU A 76 0.44 10.28 21.47
C GLU A 76 0.75 8.90 22.06
N SER A 77 0.50 7.83 21.31
CA SER A 77 0.79 6.45 21.72
C SER A 77 2.13 5.96 21.17
N VAL A 78 2.84 6.75 20.37
CA VAL A 78 4.09 6.35 19.74
C VAL A 78 5.28 6.86 20.55
N GLU A 79 6.22 5.97 20.86
CA GLU A 79 7.44 6.30 21.58
C GLU A 79 8.66 5.90 20.76
N TRP A 80 9.68 6.75 20.80
CA TRP A 80 10.97 6.57 20.15
C TRP A 80 12.04 6.61 21.24
N ILE A 81 12.64 5.46 21.55
CA ILE A 81 13.53 5.31 22.70
C ILE A 81 14.92 4.89 22.21
N PRO A 82 15.92 5.81 22.23
CA PRO A 82 17.30 5.44 21.97
C PRO A 82 17.83 4.51 23.07
N THR A 83 18.44 3.40 22.67
CA THR A 83 19.07 2.43 23.58
C THR A 83 20.49 2.09 23.09
N PRO A 84 21.35 1.49 23.92
CA PRO A 84 22.66 1.00 23.47
C PRO A 84 22.58 -0.03 22.33
N GLN A 85 21.43 -0.70 22.17
CA GLN A 85 21.20 -1.71 21.13
C GLN A 85 20.56 -1.13 19.86
N GLY A 86 20.25 0.17 19.82
CA GLY A 86 19.60 0.85 18.70
C GLY A 86 18.37 1.67 19.11
N LEU A 87 17.63 2.17 18.13
CA LEU A 87 16.40 2.92 18.34
C LEU A 87 15.22 1.96 18.48
N GLU A 88 14.66 1.88 19.68
CA GLU A 88 13.41 1.16 19.91
C GLU A 88 12.20 2.02 19.54
N THR A 89 11.23 1.41 18.87
CA THR A 89 9.91 2.02 18.62
C THR A 89 8.84 1.27 19.36
N ARG A 90 7.98 2.02 20.05
CA ARG A 90 6.88 1.46 20.82
C ARG A 90 5.55 2.10 20.44
N VAL A 91 4.50 1.30 20.59
CA VAL A 91 3.11 1.75 20.44
C VAL A 91 2.36 1.32 21.70
N ALA A 92 1.90 2.30 22.48
CA ALA A 92 1.26 2.11 23.78
C ALA A 92 2.11 1.22 24.71
N GLY A 93 3.41 1.53 24.85
CA GLY A 93 4.37 0.77 25.66
C GLY A 93 4.84 -0.56 25.06
N ILE A 94 4.18 -1.09 24.02
CA ILE A 94 4.55 -2.35 23.38
C ILE A 94 5.73 -2.13 22.44
N LEU A 95 6.83 -2.87 22.63
CA LEU A 95 7.98 -2.85 21.70
C LEU A 95 7.58 -3.45 20.35
N ILE A 96 7.66 -2.64 19.29
CA ILE A 96 7.26 -3.00 17.92
C ILE A 96 8.47 -3.29 17.04
N ASP A 97 9.54 -2.51 17.22
CA ASP A 97 10.75 -2.67 16.43
C ASP A 97 11.99 -2.09 17.14
N ARG A 98 13.18 -2.50 16.70
CA ARG A 98 14.47 -1.93 17.09
C ARG A 98 15.37 -1.75 15.86
N PHE A 99 15.70 -0.51 15.54
CA PHE A 99 16.50 -0.16 14.37
C PHE A 99 17.96 0.08 14.77
N THR A 100 18.89 -0.45 13.97
CA THR A 100 20.30 -0.09 14.03
C THR A 100 20.54 1.30 13.42
N ALA A 101 21.72 1.87 13.64
CA ALA A 101 22.08 3.19 13.07
C ALA A 101 22.10 3.23 11.53
N ALA A 102 22.17 2.08 10.86
CA ALA A 102 22.15 1.97 9.40
C ALA A 102 20.73 1.82 8.82
N GLU A 103 19.72 1.55 9.66
CA GLU A 103 18.35 1.33 9.22
C GLU A 103 17.52 2.62 9.34
N SER A 104 16.67 2.86 8.33
CA SER A 104 15.67 3.92 8.40
C SER A 104 14.41 3.42 9.09
N ALA A 105 14.02 4.08 10.18
CA ALA A 105 12.81 3.71 10.91
C ALA A 105 11.56 4.28 10.24
N GLY A 106 10.62 3.39 9.88
CA GLY A 106 9.28 3.77 9.42
C GLY A 106 8.39 4.26 10.57
N TYR A 107 7.21 4.80 10.24
CA TYR A 107 6.25 5.21 11.27
C TYR A 107 5.76 3.99 12.07
N PRO A 108 5.90 3.98 13.42
CA PRO A 108 5.62 2.79 14.23
C PRO A 108 4.17 2.36 14.10
N THR A 109 3.97 1.19 13.52
CA THR A 109 2.65 0.58 13.35
C THR A 109 2.73 -0.87 13.79
N LEU A 110 1.82 -1.30 14.67
CA LEU A 110 1.82 -2.66 15.24
C LEU A 110 1.92 -3.75 14.17
N CYS A 111 1.22 -3.57 13.05
CA CYS A 111 1.24 -4.54 11.95
C CYS A 111 2.50 -4.51 11.08
N LYS A 112 3.42 -3.58 11.30
CA LYS A 112 4.67 -3.43 10.52
C LYS A 112 5.93 -3.70 11.35
N GLY A 113 5.78 -4.04 12.63
CA GLY A 113 6.89 -4.37 13.50
C GLY A 113 7.57 -5.70 13.19
N ARG A 114 8.72 -5.90 13.85
CA ARG A 114 9.45 -7.17 13.86
C ARG A 114 9.15 -7.93 15.14
N PHE A 115 8.64 -9.15 14.99
CA PHE A 115 8.28 -10.02 16.10
C PHE A 115 9.09 -11.31 16.09
N ARG A 116 9.34 -11.87 17.27
CA ARG A 116 10.00 -13.17 17.43
C ARG A 116 8.99 -14.29 17.24
N VAL A 117 9.14 -15.06 16.17
CA VAL A 117 8.34 -16.28 15.89
C VAL A 117 9.30 -17.42 15.60
N ALA A 118 9.14 -18.55 16.28
CA ALA A 118 10.00 -19.72 16.12
C ALA A 118 11.51 -19.36 16.16
N ASN A 119 11.91 -18.54 17.16
CA ASN A 119 13.27 -18.03 17.36
C ASN A 119 13.84 -17.11 16.26
N GLN A 120 13.02 -16.65 15.32
CA GLN A 120 13.42 -15.70 14.29
C GLN A 120 12.70 -14.35 14.50
N ILE A 121 13.47 -13.26 14.42
CA ILE A 121 12.92 -11.90 14.42
C ILE A 121 12.68 -11.51 12.96
N ARG A 122 11.42 -11.24 12.61
CA ARG A 122 11.00 -10.91 11.25
C ARG A 122 9.74 -10.06 11.24
N HIS A 123 9.47 -9.40 10.11
CA HIS A 123 8.15 -8.87 9.83
C HIS A 123 7.18 -10.03 9.62
N VAL A 124 6.32 -10.29 10.62
CA VAL A 124 5.39 -11.42 10.60
C VAL A 124 4.14 -11.08 9.79
N PHE A 125 3.77 -9.81 9.73
CA PHE A 125 2.51 -9.37 9.15
C PHE A 125 2.71 -8.59 7.85
N GLU A 126 3.47 -7.49 7.88
CA GLU A 126 3.81 -6.70 6.69
C GLU A 126 5.14 -5.97 6.93
N GLU A 127 5.90 -5.77 5.85
CA GLU A 127 7.11 -4.97 5.89
C GLU A 127 6.77 -3.46 5.75
N PRO A 128 7.60 -2.54 6.28
CA PRO A 128 7.35 -1.10 6.19
C PRO A 128 7.66 -0.55 4.79
N THR A 129 6.97 -1.07 3.78
CA THR A 129 7.14 -0.72 2.36
C THR A 129 5.91 0.00 1.83
N SER A 130 6.08 0.68 0.69
CA SER A 130 4.98 1.29 -0.05
C SER A 130 4.69 0.52 -1.34
N LEU A 131 3.41 0.45 -1.71
CA LEU A 131 3.03 -0.05 -3.02
C LEU A 131 3.57 0.89 -4.09
N ASN A 132 4.15 0.35 -5.15
CA ASN A 132 4.48 1.10 -6.35
C ASN A 132 4.30 0.24 -7.59
N THR A 133 3.20 0.42 -8.32
CA THR A 133 2.88 -0.37 -9.52
C THR A 133 3.19 0.37 -10.81
N LEU A 134 4.05 1.39 -10.80
CA LEU A 134 4.36 2.18 -11.99
C LEU A 134 4.86 1.30 -13.15
N ASP A 135 5.68 0.29 -12.83
CA ASP A 135 6.17 -0.72 -13.77
C ASP A 135 5.10 -1.62 -14.36
N LEU A 136 3.95 -1.73 -13.70
CA LEU A 136 2.83 -2.54 -14.16
C LEU A 136 1.84 -1.74 -15.02
N LEU A 137 2.08 -0.45 -15.28
CA LEU A 137 1.15 0.38 -16.03
C LEU A 137 0.76 -0.23 -17.39
N PRO A 138 1.69 -0.78 -18.22
CA PRO A 138 1.31 -1.45 -19.47
C PRO A 138 0.43 -2.68 -19.25
N ASN A 139 0.73 -3.49 -18.22
CA ASN A 139 -0.07 -4.68 -17.90
C ASN A 139 -1.48 -4.30 -17.44
N LEU A 140 -1.60 -3.29 -16.57
CA LEU A 140 -2.87 -2.80 -16.06
C LEU A 140 -3.74 -2.21 -17.18
N ALA A 141 -3.13 -1.46 -18.09
CA ALA A 141 -3.80 -0.92 -19.27
C ALA A 141 -4.27 -2.04 -20.21
N ALA A 142 -3.43 -3.05 -20.47
CA ALA A 142 -3.81 -4.21 -21.30
C ALA A 142 -4.96 -5.02 -20.70
N ILE A 143 -5.06 -5.09 -19.36
CA ILE A 143 -6.18 -5.70 -18.65
C ILE A 143 -7.49 -4.87 -18.79
N GLY A 144 -7.39 -3.59 -19.16
CA GLY A 144 -8.54 -2.68 -19.24
C GLY A 144 -8.88 -1.98 -17.93
N ILE A 145 -7.90 -1.82 -17.03
CA ILE A 145 -8.07 -1.03 -15.80
C ILE A 145 -8.24 0.45 -16.15
N GLN A 146 -9.31 1.06 -15.62
CA GLN A 146 -9.74 2.41 -16.02
C GLN A 146 -9.22 3.51 -15.10
N ALA A 147 -8.79 3.17 -13.89
CA ALA A 147 -8.31 4.16 -12.93
C ALA A 147 -7.23 3.59 -12.01
N ILE A 148 -6.28 4.46 -11.66
CA ILE A 148 -5.24 4.19 -10.67
C ILE A 148 -5.54 5.01 -9.40
N LYS A 149 -5.69 4.32 -8.28
CA LYS A 149 -5.88 4.90 -6.96
C LYS A 149 -4.54 5.18 -6.30
N LEU A 150 -4.35 6.42 -5.87
CA LEU A 150 -3.15 6.87 -5.16
C LEU A 150 -3.52 7.15 -3.69
N GLU A 151 -2.75 6.60 -2.75
CA GLU A 151 -3.00 6.78 -1.32
C GLU A 151 -2.31 8.07 -0.82
N GLY A 152 -3.13 8.99 -0.29
CA GLY A 152 -2.69 10.29 0.20
C GLY A 152 -3.28 10.70 1.55
N ARG A 153 -3.99 9.80 2.25
CA ARG A 153 -4.57 10.12 3.56
C ARG A 153 -3.47 10.54 4.54
N GLN A 154 -3.69 11.66 5.24
CA GLN A 154 -2.74 12.22 6.21
C GLN A 154 -1.34 12.50 5.62
N ARG A 155 -1.25 12.75 4.31
CA ARG A 155 -0.01 13.18 3.67
C ARG A 155 -0.02 14.68 3.44
N SER A 156 1.17 15.28 3.38
CA SER A 156 1.32 16.71 3.11
C SER A 156 0.87 17.06 1.69
N PRO A 157 0.46 18.31 1.43
CA PRO A 157 0.20 18.76 0.06
C PRO A 157 1.38 18.51 -0.89
N ALA A 158 2.62 18.73 -0.42
CA ALA A 158 3.84 18.48 -1.19
C ALA A 158 3.97 17.01 -1.63
N TYR A 159 3.70 16.05 -0.73
CA TYR A 159 3.67 14.63 -1.08
C TYR A 159 2.62 14.36 -2.16
N VAL A 160 1.39 14.85 -1.97
CA VAL A 160 0.28 14.59 -2.90
C VAL A 160 0.60 15.16 -4.28
N THR A 161 1.09 16.39 -4.35
CA THR A 161 1.52 17.04 -5.60
C THR A 161 2.59 16.21 -6.31
N GLN A 162 3.62 15.76 -5.59
CA GLN A 162 4.71 14.99 -6.19
C GLN A 162 4.24 13.64 -6.73
N VAL A 163 3.44 12.89 -5.96
CA VAL A 163 2.90 11.60 -6.39
C VAL A 163 1.99 11.77 -7.61
N VAL A 164 1.04 12.71 -7.56
CA VAL A 164 0.08 12.94 -8.65
C VAL A 164 0.80 13.40 -9.90
N ARG A 165 1.75 14.34 -9.79
CA ARG A 165 2.53 14.83 -10.93
C ARG A 165 3.32 13.70 -11.60
N THR A 166 3.95 12.85 -10.79
CA THR A 166 4.75 11.72 -11.30
C THR A 166 3.87 10.71 -12.03
N TRP A 167 2.74 10.32 -11.44
CA TRP A 167 1.80 9.41 -12.08
C TRP A 167 1.12 10.01 -13.32
N ARG A 168 0.80 11.31 -13.30
CA ARG A 168 0.24 12.00 -14.48
C ARG A 168 1.23 11.98 -15.64
N ALA A 169 2.49 12.33 -15.39
CA ALA A 169 3.55 12.27 -16.40
C ALA A 169 3.70 10.85 -17.00
N ALA A 170 3.69 9.82 -16.15
CA ALA A 170 3.75 8.44 -16.62
C ALA A 170 2.53 8.03 -17.44
N LEU A 171 1.32 8.44 -17.04
CA LEU A 171 0.09 8.18 -17.79
C LEU A 171 0.08 8.92 -19.13
N ASP A 172 0.53 10.18 -19.17
CA ASP A 172 0.65 10.97 -20.41
C ASP A 172 1.66 10.33 -21.38
N ALA A 173 2.82 9.91 -20.87
CA ALA A 173 3.84 9.24 -21.68
C ALA A 173 3.36 7.87 -22.19
N TYR A 174 2.63 7.11 -21.37
CA TYR A 174 2.03 5.85 -21.83
C TYR A 174 0.96 6.10 -22.90
N GLN A 175 0.13 7.13 -22.75
CA GLN A 175 -0.91 7.46 -23.73
C GLN A 175 -0.34 7.94 -25.07
N SER A 176 0.82 8.61 -25.07
CA SER A 176 1.44 9.11 -26.31
C SER A 176 2.12 8.01 -27.13
N ASP A 177 2.81 7.06 -26.49
CA ASP A 177 3.44 5.91 -27.16
C ASP A 177 3.41 4.64 -26.28
N PRO A 178 2.28 3.90 -26.28
CA PRO A 178 2.14 2.69 -25.48
C PRO A 178 3.16 1.60 -25.82
N GLN A 179 3.64 1.55 -27.06
CA GLN A 179 4.55 0.49 -27.53
C GLN A 179 5.98 0.70 -27.06
N ARG A 180 6.40 1.96 -26.87
CA ARG A 180 7.74 2.32 -26.38
C ARG A 180 7.77 2.76 -24.93
N PHE A 181 6.63 2.73 -24.24
CA PHE A 181 6.57 3.15 -22.85
C PHE A 181 7.48 2.31 -21.96
N ALA A 182 8.35 3.01 -21.23
CA ALA A 182 9.10 2.46 -20.11
C ALA A 182 9.11 3.52 -19.00
N PRO A 183 8.86 3.15 -17.73
CA PRO A 183 8.89 4.12 -16.64
C PRO A 183 10.27 4.75 -16.48
N GLU A 184 10.32 6.08 -16.51
CA GLU A 184 11.57 6.82 -16.37
C GLU A 184 12.20 6.60 -14.99
N GLY A 185 13.53 6.50 -14.96
CA GLY A 185 14.28 6.39 -13.70
C GLY A 185 14.07 7.58 -12.76
N ALA A 186 13.76 8.76 -13.29
CA ALA A 186 13.40 9.93 -12.49
C ALA A 186 12.09 9.72 -11.72
N TRP A 187 11.07 9.13 -12.35
CA TRP A 187 9.79 8.84 -11.69
C TRP A 187 9.94 7.78 -10.60
N LYS A 188 10.72 6.72 -10.86
CA LYS A 188 10.98 5.68 -9.86
C LYS A 188 11.68 6.25 -8.62
N ARG A 189 12.70 7.08 -8.81
CA ARG A 189 13.40 7.75 -7.70
C ARG A 189 12.47 8.66 -6.91
N ALA A 190 11.71 9.51 -7.59
CA ALA A 190 10.74 10.41 -6.95
C ALA A 190 9.71 9.65 -6.08
N LEU A 191 9.20 8.51 -6.55
CA LEU A 191 8.27 7.69 -5.76
C LEU A 191 8.97 6.94 -4.62
N SER A 192 10.21 6.47 -4.82
CA SER A 192 10.98 5.78 -3.78
C SER A 192 11.31 6.71 -2.61
N GLU A 193 11.67 7.97 -2.87
CA GLU A 193 11.96 8.97 -1.82
C GLU A 193 10.74 9.27 -0.93
N LEU A 194 9.54 9.15 -1.48
CA LEU A 194 8.28 9.34 -0.76
C LEU A 194 7.76 8.06 -0.08
N SER A 195 8.40 6.92 -0.36
CA SER A 195 7.97 5.63 0.15
C SER A 195 8.39 5.44 1.59
N GLU A 196 7.54 4.73 2.34
CA GLU A 196 7.85 4.28 3.68
C GLU A 196 9.14 3.46 3.70
N GLY A 197 10.08 3.81 4.60
CA GLY A 197 11.40 3.19 4.65
C GLY A 197 12.23 3.37 3.37
N GLN A 198 11.81 4.22 2.43
CA GLN A 198 12.34 4.33 1.07
C GLN A 198 12.32 3.00 0.30
N GLN A 199 11.42 2.09 0.67
CA GLN A 199 11.28 0.77 0.08
C GLN A 199 9.93 0.63 -0.60
N THR A 200 9.93 -0.02 -1.77
CA THR A 200 8.71 -0.28 -2.53
C THR A 200 8.50 -1.76 -2.77
N THR A 201 7.25 -2.14 -2.95
CA THR A 201 6.85 -3.51 -3.29
C THR A 201 5.73 -3.49 -4.33
N LEU A 202 5.63 -4.58 -5.09
CA LEU A 202 4.47 -4.88 -5.92
C LEU A 202 3.34 -5.55 -5.12
N GLY A 203 3.56 -5.87 -3.83
CA GLY A 203 2.54 -6.48 -2.98
C GLY A 203 1.94 -7.75 -3.60
N ALA A 204 0.61 -7.85 -3.60
CA ALA A 204 -0.09 -8.99 -4.17
C ALA A 204 0.02 -9.10 -5.71
N TYR A 205 0.29 -8.01 -6.43
CA TYR A 205 0.36 -8.01 -7.89
C TYR A 205 1.44 -8.94 -8.44
N ALA A 206 2.56 -9.08 -7.72
CA ALA A 206 3.66 -9.98 -8.06
C ALA A 206 3.51 -11.41 -7.51
N ARG A 207 2.47 -11.69 -6.71
CA ARG A 207 2.28 -13.03 -6.13
C ARG A 207 1.79 -14.00 -7.20
N VAL A 208 2.54 -15.09 -7.38
CA VAL A 208 2.25 -16.16 -8.34
C VAL A 208 1.35 -17.27 -7.75
N TRP A 209 0.91 -17.12 -6.50
CA TRP A 209 0.09 -18.14 -5.81
C TRP A 209 -1.19 -18.45 -6.60
N ARG A 210 -1.38 -19.73 -6.93
CA ARG A 210 -2.58 -20.29 -7.58
C ARG A 210 -3.70 -20.52 -6.58
#